data_AF-A0A2M8P7F2-F1
#
_entry.id   AF-A0A2M8P7F2-F1
#
_cell.length_a   1.000
_cell.length_b   1.000
_cell.length_c   1.000
_cell.angle_alpha   90.00
_cell.angle_beta   90.00
_cell.angle_gamma   90.00
#
_symmetry.space_group_name_H-M   'P 1'
#
loop_
_entity.id
_entity.type
_entity.pdbx_description
1 polymer ?
#
loop_
_entity_poly.entity_id
_entity_poly.type
_entity_poly.pdbx_seq_one_letter_code
_entity_poly.pdbx_strand_id
1 'polypeptide(L)'
;MDWDLCITSGSQSAMSSAFDLLLNKGDGIIVERPTYSGALAALRKLNPQYYAIDLDEDGLQPAQLSNLLDNFAALHPNKTKPRVLYTIPTGQNPSGTTISQSRR
;
A
#
# COMPACT_ATOMS: atom_id res chain seq x y z
N MET A 1 -0.17 24.57 10.17
CA MET A 1 -0.76 23.63 9.20
C MET A 1 0.17 23.72 8.03
N ASP A 2 1.03 22.72 7.88
CA ASP A 2 2.24 22.87 7.05
C ASP A 2 2.14 21.96 5.82
N TRP A 3 0.92 21.83 5.27
CA TRP A 3 0.66 21.08 4.05
C TRP A 3 0.74 22.01 2.83
N ASP A 4 1.12 21.45 1.68
CA ASP A 4 1.22 22.14 0.41
C ASP A 4 0.65 21.28 -0.72
N LEU A 5 0.38 21.88 -1.89
CA LEU A 5 -0.14 21.21 -3.08
C LEU A 5 0.91 21.16 -4.18
N CYS A 6 0.96 20.03 -4.88
CA CYS A 6 1.80 19.86 -6.07
C CYS A 6 0.93 19.41 -7.24
N ILE A 7 0.97 20.17 -8.34
CA ILE A 7 0.29 19.81 -9.59
C ILE A 7 1.08 18.69 -10.25
N THR A 8 0.39 17.63 -10.67
CA THR A 8 0.99 16.47 -11.34
C THR A 8 0.26 16.16 -12.64
N SER A 9 0.88 15.35 -13.51
CA SER A 9 0.28 14.87 -14.77
C SER A 9 -0.75 13.73 -14.55
N GLY A 10 -1.51 13.79 -13.45
CA GLY A 10 -2.51 12.79 -13.06
C GLY A 10 -2.05 11.81 -11.98
N SER A 11 -3.00 11.01 -11.49
CA SER A 11 -2.81 10.12 -10.32
C SER A 11 -1.68 9.11 -10.49
N GLN A 12 -1.51 8.56 -11.69
CA GLN A 12 -0.43 7.61 -11.99
C GLN A 12 0.96 8.26 -11.85
N SER A 13 1.11 9.52 -12.30
CA SER A 13 2.36 10.27 -12.15
C SER A 13 2.63 10.58 -10.68
N ALA A 14 1.63 11.09 -9.96
CA ALA A 14 1.74 11.40 -8.53
C ALA A 14 2.13 10.17 -7.70
N MET A 15 1.44 9.04 -7.91
CA MET A 15 1.69 7.78 -7.23
C MET A 15 3.10 7.24 -7.52
N SER A 16 3.54 7.30 -8.78
CA SER A 16 4.89 6.86 -9.16
C SER A 16 5.97 7.69 -8.47
N SER A 17 5.81 9.02 -8.43
CA SER A 17 6.73 9.92 -7.71
C SER A 17 6.71 9.68 -6.20
N ALA A 18 5.55 9.40 -5.60
CA ALA A 18 5.46 9.05 -4.18
C ALA A 18 6.21 7.75 -3.87
N PHE A 19 6.10 6.73 -4.72
CA PHE A 19 6.87 5.49 -4.56
C PHE A 19 8.38 5.75 -4.69
N ASP A 20 8.81 6.53 -5.67
CA ASP A 20 10.23 6.88 -5.84
C ASP A 20 10.81 7.65 -4.64
N LEU A 21 9.98 8.47 -3.97
CA LEU A 21 10.38 9.23 -2.80
C LEU A 21 10.47 8.36 -1.54
N LEU A 22 9.54 7.41 -1.38
CA LEU A 22 9.35 6.67 -0.13
C LEU A 22 10.09 5.31 -0.09
N LEU A 23 10.48 4.77 -1.24
CA LEU A 23 11.01 3.42 -1.38
C LEU A 23 12.34 3.39 -2.14
N ASN A 24 13.25 2.55 -1.68
CA ASN A 24 14.43 2.15 -2.43
C ASN A 24 14.19 0.85 -3.19
N LYS A 25 15.11 0.53 -4.11
CA LYS A 25 15.08 -0.76 -4.83
C LYS A 25 15.16 -1.93 -3.84
N GLY A 26 14.18 -2.83 -3.90
CA GLY A 26 14.09 -4.00 -3.03
C GLY A 26 13.39 -3.78 -1.68
N ASP A 27 12.97 -2.55 -1.36
CA ASP A 27 12.21 -2.28 -0.14
C ASP A 27 10.87 -3.03 -0.11
N GLY A 28 10.35 -3.22 1.09
CA GLY A 28 9.02 -3.80 1.32
C GLY A 28 7.90 -2.77 1.22
N ILE A 29 6.78 -3.15 0.58
CA ILE A 29 5.55 -2.35 0.55
C ILE A 29 4.34 -3.24 0.88
N ILE A 30 3.40 -2.68 1.64
CA ILE A 30 2.12 -3.32 1.96
C ILE A 30 1.10 -2.92 0.89
N VAL A 31 0.35 -3.89 0.38
CA VAL A 31 -0.72 -3.68 -0.62
C VAL A 31 -1.96 -4.48 -0.26
N GLU A 32 -3.10 -4.06 -0.78
CA GLU A 32 -4.34 -4.83 -0.73
C GLU A 32 -4.28 -6.08 -1.63
N ARG A 33 -5.06 -7.12 -1.29
CA ARG A 33 -5.29 -8.29 -2.16
C ARG A 33 -6.79 -8.49 -2.40
N PRO A 34 -7.28 -8.31 -3.65
CA PRO A 34 -6.58 -7.79 -4.83
C PRO A 34 -6.27 -6.27 -4.74
N THR A 35 -5.45 -5.74 -5.66
CA THR A 35 -5.17 -4.29 -5.78
C THR A 35 -5.08 -3.83 -7.22
N TYR A 36 -4.99 -2.51 -7.43
CA TYR A 36 -4.93 -1.87 -8.74
C TYR A 36 -3.65 -2.23 -9.49
N SER A 37 -3.78 -2.80 -10.69
CA SER A 37 -2.67 -3.22 -11.53
C SER A 37 -1.73 -2.06 -11.92
N GLY A 38 -2.23 -0.83 -12.04
CA GLY A 38 -1.40 0.33 -12.33
C GLY A 38 -0.44 0.70 -11.19
N ALA A 39 -0.78 0.39 -9.93
CA ALA A 39 0.14 0.55 -8.81
C ALA A 39 1.28 -0.48 -8.88
N LEU A 40 0.96 -1.74 -9.20
CA LEU A 40 1.96 -2.79 -9.40
C LEU A 40 2.88 -2.47 -10.58
N ALA A 41 2.34 -1.90 -11.66
CA ALA A 41 3.14 -1.45 -12.81
C ALA A 41 4.12 -0.33 -12.42
N ALA A 42 3.69 0.66 -11.64
CA ALA A 42 4.55 1.73 -11.15
C ALA A 42 5.68 1.22 -10.23
N LEU A 43 5.36 0.27 -9.36
CA LEU A 43 6.30 -0.33 -8.41
C LEU A 43 7.33 -1.25 -9.06
N ARG A 44 7.03 -1.80 -10.25
CA ARG A 44 7.87 -2.82 -10.91
C ARG A 44 9.35 -2.42 -11.04
N LYS A 45 9.65 -1.15 -11.32
CA LYS A 45 11.03 -0.66 -11.46
C LYS A 45 11.83 -0.70 -10.16
N LEU A 46 11.17 -0.63 -9.01
CA LEU A 46 11.77 -0.71 -7.69
C LEU A 46 11.98 -2.17 -7.24
N ASN A 47 11.41 -3.15 -7.95
CA ASN A 47 11.47 -4.57 -7.59
C ASN A 47 11.20 -4.83 -6.08
N PRO A 48 10.09 -4.30 -5.52
CA PRO A 48 9.85 -4.38 -4.09
C PRO A 48 9.44 -5.78 -3.66
N GLN A 49 9.49 -6.02 -2.35
CA GLN A 49 8.81 -7.15 -1.73
C GLN A 49 7.38 -6.75 -1.38
N TYR A 50 6.40 -7.47 -1.91
CA TYR A 50 4.99 -7.19 -1.64
C TYR A 50 4.52 -7.97 -0.41
N TYR A 51 3.94 -7.24 0.54
CA TYR A 51 3.23 -7.81 1.69
C TYR A 51 1.74 -7.54 1.50
N ALA A 52 0.98 -8.58 1.21
CA ALA A 52 -0.42 -8.47 0.86
C ALA A 52 -1.33 -8.59 2.10
N ILE A 53 -2.34 -7.74 2.19
CA ILE A 53 -3.41 -7.83 3.19
C ILE A 53 -4.74 -8.09 2.48
N ASP A 54 -5.48 -9.10 2.94
CA ASP A 54 -6.76 -9.42 2.34
C ASP A 54 -7.82 -8.34 2.60
N LEU A 55 -8.77 -8.26 1.67
CA LEU A 55 -9.97 -7.43 1.79
C LEU A 55 -11.15 -8.26 2.32
N ASP A 56 -12.05 -7.63 3.06
CA ASP A 56 -13.42 -8.10 3.29
C ASP A 56 -14.43 -7.11 2.70
N GLU A 57 -15.71 -7.25 3.06
CA GLU A 57 -16.81 -6.38 2.61
C GLU A 57 -16.62 -4.90 2.97
N ASP A 58 -15.88 -4.62 4.04
CA ASP A 58 -15.49 -3.29 4.51
C ASP A 58 -14.08 -2.89 4.02
N GLY A 59 -13.47 -3.62 3.09
CA GLY A 59 -12.15 -3.32 2.55
C GLY A 59 -11.00 -3.91 3.36
N LEU A 60 -9.89 -3.18 3.47
CA LEU A 60 -8.64 -3.67 4.09
C LEU A 60 -8.88 -4.16 5.52
N GLN A 61 -8.41 -5.37 5.86
CA GLN A 61 -8.57 -5.96 7.19
C GLN A 61 -7.50 -5.45 8.19
N PRO A 62 -7.84 -4.60 9.19
CA PRO A 62 -6.84 -4.02 10.08
C PRO A 62 -6.17 -5.05 11.00
N ALA A 63 -6.89 -6.11 11.38
CA ALA A 63 -6.35 -7.18 12.22
C ALA A 63 -5.20 -7.93 11.52
N GLN A 64 -5.33 -8.21 10.22
CA GLN A 64 -4.24 -8.81 9.44
C GLN A 64 -3.05 -7.85 9.32
N LEU A 65 -3.30 -6.56 9.10
CA LEU A 65 -2.27 -5.53 9.03
C LEU A 65 -1.50 -5.41 10.36
N SER A 66 -2.20 -5.36 11.50
CA SER A 66 -1.58 -5.32 12.83
C SER A 66 -0.73 -6.56 13.05
N ASN A 67 -1.27 -7.76 12.78
CA ASN A 67 -0.52 -9.00 12.95
C ASN A 67 0.76 -9.03 12.10
N LEU A 68 0.69 -8.60 10.83
CA LEU A 68 1.87 -8.49 9.97
C LEU A 68 2.92 -7.55 10.58
N LEU A 69 2.50 -6.38 11.05
CA LEU A 69 3.41 -5.36 11.59
C LEU A 69 4.00 -5.76 12.94
N ASP A 70 3.20 -6.27 13.85
CA ASP A 70 3.58 -6.62 15.23
C ASP A 70 4.50 -7.84 15.23
N ASN A 71 4.23 -8.81 14.36
CA ASN A 71 4.99 -10.06 14.29
C ASN A 71 5.99 -10.10 13.13
N PHE A 72 6.29 -8.96 12.49
CA PHE A 72 7.04 -8.91 11.24
C PHE A 72 8.40 -9.65 11.31
N ALA A 73 9.18 -9.41 12.36
CA ALA A 73 10.51 -10.01 12.49
C ALA A 73 10.47 -11.54 12.60
N ALA A 74 9.41 -12.09 13.22
CA ALA A 74 9.20 -13.53 13.33
C ALA A 74 8.68 -14.14 12.02
N LEU A 75 7.73 -13.46 11.35
CA LEU A 75 7.15 -13.91 10.09
C LEU A 75 8.12 -13.82 8.91
N HIS A 76 9.03 -12.84 8.94
CA HIS A 76 9.95 -12.52 7.85
C HIS A 76 11.38 -12.28 8.39
N PRO A 77 12.07 -13.35 8.86
CA PRO A 77 13.42 -13.22 9.37
C PRO A 77 14.37 -12.67 8.30
N ASN A 78 15.30 -11.80 8.72
CA ASN A 78 16.27 -11.12 7.85
C ASN A 78 15.66 -10.18 6.78
N LYS A 79 14.40 -9.76 6.95
CA LYS A 79 13.77 -8.73 6.12
C LYS A 79 13.57 -7.43 6.91
N THR A 80 13.59 -6.31 6.20
CA THR A 80 13.25 -5.00 6.77
C THR A 80 11.74 -4.83 6.80
N LYS A 81 11.20 -4.37 7.94
CA LYS A 81 9.77 -4.09 8.11
C LYS A 81 9.30 -3.03 7.10
N PRO A 82 8.23 -3.29 6.31
CA PRO A 82 7.72 -2.33 5.35
C PRO A 82 7.18 -1.10 6.07
N ARG A 83 7.36 0.08 5.45
CA ARG A 83 6.95 1.38 6.02
C ARG A 83 5.89 2.11 5.19
N VAL A 84 5.52 1.55 4.05
CA VAL A 84 4.57 2.13 3.10
C VAL A 84 3.41 1.17 2.90
N LEU A 85 2.19 1.68 3.00
CA LEU A 85 0.95 1.01 2.63
C LEU A 85 0.34 1.73 1.42
N TYR A 86 0.03 0.98 0.37
CA TYR A 86 -0.83 1.46 -0.71
C TYR A 86 -2.24 0.89 -0.53
N THR A 87 -3.23 1.78 -0.42
CA THR A 87 -4.64 1.44 -0.21
C THR A 87 -5.55 2.34 -1.05
N ILE A 88 -6.68 1.80 -1.48
CA ILE A 88 -7.73 2.54 -2.18
C ILE A 88 -8.98 2.51 -1.27
N PRO A 89 -9.11 3.47 -0.34
CA PRO A 89 -10.07 3.37 0.77
C PRO A 89 -11.53 3.60 0.37
N THR A 90 -11.80 3.96 -0.89
CA THR A 90 -13.15 4.21 -1.43
C THR A 90 -13.19 3.75 -2.87
N GLY A 91 -14.16 2.89 -3.21
CA GLY A 91 -14.27 2.30 -4.54
C GLY A 91 -13.00 1.54 -4.93
N GLN A 92 -12.54 0.64 -4.04
CA GLN A 92 -11.32 -0.14 -4.19
C GLN A 92 -11.27 -0.79 -5.58
N ASN A 93 -10.12 -0.72 -6.25
CA ASN A 93 -9.96 -1.35 -7.57
C ASN A 93 -9.15 -2.65 -7.41
N PRO A 94 -9.70 -3.83 -7.76
CA PRO A 94 -10.95 -4.07 -8.50
C PRO A 94 -12.19 -4.44 -7.66
N SER A 95 -12.11 -4.54 -6.32
CA SER A 95 -13.18 -5.14 -5.52
C SER A 95 -14.46 -4.30 -5.40
N GLY A 96 -14.36 -2.98 -5.60
CA GLY A 96 -15.42 -2.00 -5.39
C GLY A 96 -15.69 -1.65 -3.92
N THR A 97 -15.00 -2.28 -2.96
CA THR A 97 -15.29 -2.09 -1.53
C THR A 97 -14.87 -0.70 -1.05
N THR A 98 -15.48 -0.24 0.05
CA THR A 98 -15.19 1.07 0.65
C THR A 98 -14.98 0.88 2.13
N ILE A 99 -13.86 1.39 2.65
CA ILE A 99 -13.54 1.32 4.07
C ILE A 99 -14.50 2.23 4.84
N SER A 100 -15.25 1.66 5.78
CA SER A 100 -16.17 2.39 6.64
C SER A 100 -15.42 3.39 7.53
N GLN A 101 -16.11 4.45 8.00
CA GLN A 101 -15.45 5.47 8.82
C GLN A 101 -14.91 4.92 10.14
N SER A 102 -15.56 3.94 10.75
CA SER A 102 -15.09 3.29 11.97
C SER A 102 -13.87 2.39 11.76
N ARG A 103 -13.60 1.99 10.51
CA ARG A 103 -12.47 1.12 10.15
C ARG A 103 -11.23 1.89 9.71
N ARG A 104 -11.39 3.13 9.24
CA ARG A 104 -10.26 4.02 8.87
C ARG A 104 -9.53 4.53 10.10
#